data_AF-A0A2D0JR57-F1
#
_entry.id   AF-A0A2D0JR57-F1
#
_cell.length_a   1.000
_cell.length_b   1.000
_cell.length_c   1.000
_cell.angle_alpha   90.00
_cell.angle_beta   90.00
_cell.angle_gamma   90.00
#
_symmetry.space_group_name_H-M   'P 1'
#
loop_
_entity.id
_entity.type
_entity.pdbx_description
1 polymer ?
#
loop_
_entity_poly.entity_id
_entity_poly.type
_entity_poly.pdbx_seq_one_letter_code
_entity_poly.pdbx_strand_id
1 'polypeptide(L)'
;MLRNPIHLRLEKLESWQHLTFMASLCERMYPNYQVFCRQSGFADPAQYRRILDLVWEILVVKDAKVNFDSQLEKLEAIIPSSENYDIYGVYPAIDACIALGEVIHSRLSGSTLEHAIAVSEISIRTVAMLEMTQAGREMTEDELKVLPAIEEEWDIQWEIFRLLANCEERDIELIKGLKADLREAGVSNIGINLEQ
;
A
#
# COMPACT_ATOMS: atom_id res chain seq x y z
N MET A 1 11.15 15.55 0.90
CA MET A 1 10.09 14.57 0.65
C MET A 1 8.87 14.97 1.48
N LEU A 2 7.65 14.88 0.91
CA LEU A 2 6.40 15.15 1.63
C LEU A 2 6.36 14.34 2.93
N ARG A 3 6.47 15.02 4.08
CA ARG A 3 6.40 14.36 5.40
C ARG A 3 4.97 14.32 5.86
N ASN A 4 4.38 13.12 5.89
CA ASN A 4 3.05 12.93 6.46
C ASN A 4 3.14 13.12 8.00
N PRO A 5 2.37 14.03 8.61
CA PRO A 5 2.38 14.23 10.07
C PRO A 5 2.07 12.98 10.90
N ILE A 6 1.51 11.91 10.32
CA ILE A 6 1.29 10.63 11.04
C ILE A 6 2.58 9.89 11.36
N HIS A 7 3.70 10.13 10.67
CA HIS A 7 4.91 9.31 10.83
C HIS A 7 5.41 9.26 12.28
N LEU A 8 5.43 10.42 12.96
CA LEU A 8 5.77 10.49 14.40
C LEU A 8 4.73 9.83 15.31
N ARG A 9 3.49 9.70 14.83
CA ARG A 9 2.39 9.09 15.59
C ARG A 9 2.36 7.58 15.42
N LEU A 10 2.89 7.05 14.32
CA LEU A 10 3.08 5.62 14.11
C LEU A 10 3.98 5.02 15.21
N GLU A 11 4.95 5.76 15.75
CA GLU A 11 5.78 5.31 16.90
C GLU A 11 4.99 4.81 18.12
N LYS A 12 3.73 5.24 18.26
CA LYS A 12 2.85 4.86 19.37
C LYS A 12 2.03 3.61 19.09
N LEU A 13 2.08 3.09 17.87
CA LEU A 13 1.33 1.91 17.46
C LEU A 13 2.16 0.64 17.73
N GLU A 14 1.44 -0.43 18.03
CA GLU A 14 1.97 -1.77 18.16
C GLU A 14 2.19 -2.42 16.78
N SER A 15 2.99 -3.49 16.75
CA SER A 15 3.34 -4.20 15.52
C SER A 15 2.14 -4.69 14.69
N TRP A 16 1.01 -5.03 15.33
CA TRP A 16 -0.20 -5.45 14.61
C TRP A 16 -0.94 -4.26 13.98
N GLN A 17 -0.92 -3.10 14.64
CA GLN A 17 -1.48 -1.86 14.09
C GLN A 17 -0.63 -1.39 12.90
N HIS A 18 0.71 -1.42 13.01
CA HIS A 18 1.60 -1.17 11.86
C HIS A 18 1.29 -2.09 10.68
N LEU A 19 1.17 -3.39 10.94
CA LEU A 19 0.89 -4.36 9.89
C LEU A 19 -0.48 -4.14 9.25
N THR A 20 -1.50 -3.80 10.03
CA THR A 20 -2.84 -3.48 9.53
C THR A 20 -2.83 -2.20 8.70
N PHE A 21 -2.10 -1.17 9.14
CA PHE A 21 -1.90 0.08 8.42
C PHE A 21 -1.24 -0.17 7.05
N MET A 22 -0.11 -0.89 7.01
CA MET A 22 0.57 -1.21 5.76
C MET A 22 -0.26 -2.08 4.83
N ALA A 23 -0.94 -3.09 5.36
CA ALA A 23 -1.84 -3.96 4.59
C ALA A 23 -2.98 -3.15 3.95
N SER A 24 -3.53 -2.17 4.68
CA SER A 24 -4.56 -1.27 4.19
C SER A 24 -4.07 -0.42 3.01
N LEU A 25 -2.85 0.12 3.07
CA LEU A 25 -2.28 0.88 1.96
C LEU A 25 -1.93 -0.02 0.76
N CYS A 26 -1.43 -1.24 0.99
CA CYS A 26 -1.23 -2.20 -0.08
C CYS A 26 -2.55 -2.62 -0.75
N GLU A 27 -3.62 -2.76 0.03
CA GLU A 27 -4.97 -3.02 -0.48
C GLU A 27 -5.45 -1.88 -1.39
N ARG A 28 -5.18 -0.62 -1.02
CA ARG A 28 -5.41 0.54 -1.89
C ARG A 28 -4.50 0.57 -3.10
N MET A 29 -3.25 0.13 -3.02
CA MET A 29 -2.35 0.16 -4.18
C MET A 29 -2.60 -1.00 -5.16
N TYR A 30 -3.31 -2.06 -4.74
CA TYR A 30 -3.57 -3.24 -5.57
C TYR A 30 -4.23 -2.95 -6.93
N PRO A 31 -5.25 -2.07 -7.07
CA PRO A 31 -5.86 -1.77 -8.35
C PRO A 31 -4.86 -1.28 -9.41
N ASN A 32 -3.83 -0.53 -9.02
CA ASN A 32 -2.76 -0.07 -9.91
C ASN A 32 -2.07 -1.26 -10.59
N TYR A 33 -1.66 -2.25 -9.77
CA TYR A 33 -1.01 -3.45 -10.25
C TYR A 33 -1.95 -4.30 -11.11
N GLN A 34 -3.20 -4.49 -10.66
CA GLN A 34 -4.16 -5.32 -11.38
C GLN A 34 -4.48 -4.76 -12.77
N VAL A 35 -4.73 -3.46 -12.88
CA VAL A 35 -5.02 -2.81 -14.16
C VAL A 35 -3.82 -2.85 -15.08
N PHE A 36 -2.60 -2.59 -14.57
CA PHE A 36 -1.38 -2.74 -15.35
C PHE A 36 -1.22 -4.16 -15.90
N CYS A 37 -1.37 -5.20 -15.08
CA CYS A 37 -1.28 -6.58 -15.53
C CYS A 37 -2.33 -6.92 -16.60
N ARG A 38 -3.57 -6.46 -16.44
CA ARG A 38 -4.65 -6.69 -17.42
C ARG A 38 -4.38 -6.01 -18.75
N GLN A 39 -3.84 -4.79 -18.74
CA GLN A 39 -3.57 -4.01 -19.95
C GLN A 39 -2.31 -4.49 -20.68
N SER A 40 -1.27 -4.87 -19.94
CA SER A 40 0.03 -5.26 -20.50
C SER A 40 0.16 -6.75 -20.80
N GLY A 41 -0.63 -7.60 -20.14
CA GLY A 41 -0.45 -9.06 -20.16
C GLY A 41 0.81 -9.52 -19.40
N PHE A 42 1.40 -8.69 -18.53
CA PHE A 42 2.67 -8.97 -17.86
C PHE A 42 2.66 -10.21 -16.96
N ALA A 43 1.68 -10.31 -16.05
CA ALA A 43 1.60 -11.36 -15.03
C ALA A 43 0.15 -11.63 -14.61
N ASP A 44 -0.09 -12.73 -13.89
CA ASP A 44 -1.38 -13.00 -13.23
C ASP A 44 -1.51 -12.13 -11.96
N PRO A 45 -2.44 -11.13 -11.92
CA PRO A 45 -2.59 -10.26 -10.77
C PRO A 45 -3.12 -10.97 -9.52
N ALA A 46 -3.61 -12.21 -9.64
CA ALA A 46 -4.00 -13.01 -8.49
C ALA A 46 -2.80 -13.43 -7.64
N GLN A 47 -1.56 -13.42 -8.16
CA GLN A 47 -0.37 -13.72 -7.35
C GLN A 47 -0.12 -12.66 -6.28
N TYR A 48 -0.17 -11.37 -6.64
CA TYR A 48 -0.12 -10.26 -5.69
C TYR A 48 -1.24 -10.37 -4.65
N ARG A 49 -2.49 -10.57 -5.10
CA ARG A 49 -3.68 -10.72 -4.24
C ARG A 49 -3.50 -11.81 -3.19
N ARG A 50 -2.99 -12.98 -3.59
CA ARG A 50 -2.75 -14.12 -2.68
C ARG A 50 -1.74 -13.77 -1.60
N ILE A 51 -0.67 -13.05 -1.93
CA ILE A 51 0.34 -12.63 -0.96
C ILE A 51 -0.27 -11.64 0.04
N LEU A 52 -1.00 -10.64 -0.45
CA LEU A 52 -1.70 -9.69 0.42
C LEU A 52 -2.77 -10.38 1.29
N ASP A 53 -3.43 -11.43 0.79
CA ASP A 53 -4.36 -12.23 1.58
C ASP A 53 -3.71 -13.00 2.73
N LEU A 54 -2.51 -13.50 2.54
CA LEU A 54 -1.74 -14.12 3.62
C LEU A 54 -1.36 -13.10 4.71
N VAL A 55 -1.07 -11.85 4.32
CA VAL A 55 -0.84 -10.75 5.27
C VAL A 55 -2.09 -10.48 6.11
N TRP A 56 -3.26 -10.40 5.47
CA TRP A 56 -4.52 -10.24 6.20
C TRP A 56 -4.86 -11.46 7.08
N GLU A 57 -4.53 -12.67 6.61
CA GLU A 57 -4.77 -13.90 7.35
C GLU A 57 -4.01 -13.92 8.68
N ILE A 58 -2.72 -13.53 8.70
CA ILE A 58 -1.92 -13.50 9.94
C ILE A 58 -2.41 -12.46 10.96
N LEU A 59 -3.17 -11.45 10.52
CA LEU A 59 -3.79 -10.47 11.41
C LEU A 59 -5.03 -11.04 12.12
N VAL A 60 -5.76 -11.95 11.47
CA VAL A 60 -7.07 -12.45 11.93
C VAL A 60 -6.99 -13.86 12.54
N VAL A 61 -6.15 -14.73 11.98
CA VAL A 61 -6.04 -16.14 12.36
C VAL A 61 -4.92 -16.31 13.37
N LYS A 62 -5.30 -16.67 14.59
CA LYS A 62 -4.35 -17.05 15.64
C LYS A 62 -3.54 -18.26 15.17
N ASP A 63 -2.21 -18.17 15.27
CA ASP A 63 -1.24 -19.20 14.89
C ASP A 63 -1.08 -19.48 13.38
N ALA A 64 -1.57 -18.60 12.50
CA ALA A 64 -1.28 -18.70 11.07
C ALA A 64 0.23 -18.68 10.80
N LYS A 65 0.71 -19.69 10.06
CA LYS A 65 2.12 -19.83 9.67
C LYS A 65 2.28 -19.56 8.19
N VAL A 66 2.93 -18.45 7.87
CA VAL A 66 3.26 -18.07 6.50
C VAL A 66 4.76 -18.10 6.33
N ASN A 67 5.23 -18.77 5.28
CA ASN A 67 6.63 -18.70 4.86
C ASN A 67 6.81 -17.41 4.05
N PHE A 68 7.28 -16.36 4.72
CA PHE A 68 7.47 -15.03 4.14
C PHE A 68 8.67 -14.96 3.20
N ASP A 69 9.73 -15.76 3.40
CA ASP A 69 10.84 -15.86 2.45
C ASP A 69 10.33 -16.34 1.08
N SER A 70 9.52 -17.40 1.06
CA SER A 70 8.91 -17.90 -0.18
C SER A 70 7.90 -16.91 -0.78
N GLN A 71 7.21 -16.11 0.04
CA GLN A 71 6.31 -15.08 -0.51
C GLN A 71 7.09 -13.91 -1.12
N LEU A 72 8.25 -13.57 -0.57
CA LEU A 72 9.13 -12.55 -1.12
C LEU A 72 9.63 -12.96 -2.51
N GLU A 73 10.17 -14.17 -2.66
CA GLU A 73 10.62 -14.71 -3.96
C GLU A 73 9.50 -14.67 -5.01
N LYS A 74 8.28 -15.04 -4.60
CA LYS A 74 7.10 -14.98 -5.47
C LYS A 74 6.69 -13.57 -5.84
N LEU A 75 6.89 -12.59 -4.96
CA LEU A 75 6.61 -11.18 -5.23
C LEU A 75 7.64 -10.61 -6.20
N GLU A 76 8.93 -10.87 -5.97
CA GLU A 76 10.05 -10.44 -6.82
C GLU A 76 9.88 -10.91 -8.26
N ALA A 77 9.42 -12.15 -8.45
CA ALA A 77 9.15 -12.70 -9.78
C ALA A 77 8.02 -11.98 -10.55
N ILE A 78 7.21 -11.16 -9.89
CA ILE A 78 6.07 -10.44 -10.47
C ILE A 78 6.21 -8.92 -10.39
N ILE A 79 7.42 -8.40 -10.20
CA ILE A 79 7.72 -6.97 -10.30
C ILE A 79 8.04 -6.63 -11.75
N PRO A 80 7.31 -5.71 -12.40
CA PRO A 80 7.62 -5.32 -13.77
C PRO A 80 8.86 -4.42 -13.83
N SER A 81 9.55 -4.43 -14.98
CA SER A 81 10.60 -3.46 -15.28
C SER A 81 10.03 -2.32 -16.11
N SER A 82 10.26 -1.07 -15.71
CA SER A 82 9.82 0.11 -16.45
C SER A 82 10.46 0.22 -17.83
N GLU A 83 11.63 -0.38 -18.05
CA GLU A 83 12.31 -0.39 -19.36
C GLU A 83 11.55 -1.21 -20.43
N ASN A 84 10.66 -2.10 -20.01
CA ASN A 84 9.92 -2.98 -20.91
C ASN A 84 8.55 -2.41 -21.34
N TYR A 85 8.16 -1.23 -20.84
CA TYR A 85 6.81 -0.71 -21.03
C TYR A 85 6.79 0.81 -21.26
N ASP A 86 6.11 1.25 -22.32
CA ASP A 86 5.90 2.67 -22.61
C ASP A 86 4.68 3.26 -21.86
N ILE A 87 3.87 2.42 -21.21
CA ILE A 87 2.67 2.87 -20.47
C ILE A 87 3.05 3.33 -19.06
N TYR A 88 2.52 4.49 -18.66
CA TYR A 88 2.77 5.05 -17.33
C TYR A 88 2.35 4.10 -16.18
N GLY A 89 1.33 3.26 -16.41
CA GLY A 89 0.82 2.31 -15.42
C GLY A 89 1.87 1.34 -14.85
N VAL A 90 3.04 1.20 -15.49
CA VAL A 90 4.15 0.41 -14.95
C VAL A 90 4.69 0.98 -13.63
N TYR A 91 4.76 2.31 -13.46
CA TYR A 91 5.35 2.90 -12.25
C TYR A 91 4.49 2.67 -11.00
N PRO A 92 3.17 2.94 -11.01
CA PRO A 92 2.30 2.61 -9.88
C PRO A 92 2.23 1.10 -9.59
N ALA A 93 2.39 0.25 -10.61
CA ALA A 93 2.45 -1.19 -10.42
C ALA A 93 3.75 -1.63 -9.70
N ILE A 94 4.90 -1.02 -10.05
CA ILE A 94 6.17 -1.22 -9.34
C ILE A 94 6.03 -0.76 -7.88
N ASP A 95 5.51 0.45 -7.65
CA ASP A 95 5.33 0.99 -6.30
C ASP A 95 4.44 0.07 -5.44
N ALA A 96 3.34 -0.46 -6.01
CA ALA A 96 2.46 -1.40 -5.32
C ALA A 96 3.20 -2.68 -4.89
N CYS A 97 4.09 -3.21 -5.75
CA CYS A 97 4.94 -4.36 -5.43
C CYS A 97 5.97 -4.03 -4.35
N ILE A 98 6.65 -2.88 -4.44
CA ILE A 98 7.65 -2.47 -3.45
C ILE A 98 6.97 -2.31 -2.07
N ALA A 99 5.80 -1.67 -2.01
CA ALA A 99 5.06 -1.52 -0.76
C ALA A 99 4.69 -2.87 -0.12
N LEU A 100 4.25 -3.84 -0.92
CA LEU A 100 3.98 -5.20 -0.41
C LEU A 100 5.28 -5.92 0.01
N GLY A 101 6.40 -5.62 -0.65
CA GLY A 101 7.73 -6.08 -0.25
C GLY A 101 8.11 -5.57 1.13
N GLU A 102 7.89 -4.28 1.42
CA GLU A 102 8.12 -3.68 2.75
C GLU A 102 7.29 -4.38 3.84
N VAL A 103 6.04 -4.75 3.54
CA VAL A 103 5.21 -5.55 4.46
C VAL A 103 5.86 -6.90 4.76
N ILE A 104 6.35 -7.60 3.74
CA ILE A 104 7.02 -8.89 3.90
C ILE A 104 8.32 -8.72 4.70
N HIS A 105 9.13 -7.71 4.39
CA HIS A 105 10.36 -7.41 5.11
C HIS A 105 10.10 -7.12 6.58
N SER A 106 9.00 -6.42 6.91
CA SER A 106 8.58 -6.20 8.30
C SER A 106 8.34 -7.51 9.06
N ARG A 107 7.93 -8.58 8.36
CA ARG A 107 7.72 -9.90 8.97
C ARG A 107 9.02 -10.68 9.14
N LEU A 108 9.98 -10.47 8.24
CA LEU A 108 11.28 -11.13 8.26
C LEU A 108 12.24 -10.47 9.28
N SER A 109 12.23 -9.14 9.36
CA SER A 109 13.11 -8.36 10.25
C SER A 109 12.59 -8.29 11.69
N GLY A 110 11.27 -8.38 11.87
CA GLY A 110 10.60 -8.16 13.16
C GLY A 110 10.47 -6.67 13.54
N SER A 111 11.07 -5.77 12.76
CA SER A 111 10.84 -4.33 12.84
C SER A 111 9.59 -3.98 12.04
N THR A 112 8.78 -3.03 12.51
CA THR A 112 7.50 -2.71 11.84
C THR A 112 7.29 -1.22 11.58
N LEU A 113 7.85 -0.35 12.43
CA LEU A 113 7.71 1.10 12.30
C LEU A 113 8.35 1.64 11.02
N GLU A 114 9.60 1.26 10.74
CA GLU A 114 10.34 1.77 9.57
C GLU A 114 9.67 1.38 8.26
N HIS A 115 9.16 0.14 8.17
CA HIS A 115 8.41 -0.35 7.03
C HIS A 115 7.05 0.34 6.91
N ALA A 116 6.37 0.65 8.03
CA ALA A 116 5.12 1.39 8.01
C ALA A 116 5.29 2.81 7.48
N ILE A 117 6.38 3.48 7.86
CA ILE A 117 6.76 4.78 7.31
C ILE A 117 7.07 4.65 5.81
N ALA A 118 7.87 3.66 5.41
CA ALA A 118 8.22 3.44 4.01
C ALA A 118 6.99 3.20 3.12
N VAL A 119 6.02 2.38 3.56
CA VAL A 119 4.77 2.14 2.83
C VAL A 119 3.91 3.40 2.72
N SER A 120 3.82 4.19 3.80
CA SER A 120 3.14 5.50 3.79
C SER A 120 3.78 6.46 2.76
N GLU A 121 5.11 6.50 2.71
CA GLU A 121 5.88 7.33 1.80
C GLU A 121 5.77 6.86 0.34
N ILE A 122 5.76 5.55 0.09
CA ILE A 122 5.53 4.98 -1.24
C ILE A 122 4.15 5.42 -1.73
N SER A 123 3.10 5.24 -0.91
CA SER A 123 1.73 5.57 -1.31
C SER A 123 1.59 7.05 -1.72
N ILE A 124 2.12 7.98 -0.91
CA ILE A 124 2.02 9.42 -1.23
C ILE A 124 2.92 9.82 -2.41
N ARG A 125 4.08 9.16 -2.57
CA ARG A 125 4.97 9.39 -3.70
C ARG A 125 4.32 8.98 -5.01
N THR A 126 3.61 7.86 -5.06
CA THR A 126 2.89 7.43 -6.26
C THR A 126 1.88 8.49 -6.71
N VAL A 127 1.14 9.09 -5.76
CA VAL A 127 0.21 10.21 -6.05
C VAL A 127 0.96 11.42 -6.57
N ALA A 128 2.00 11.87 -5.86
CA ALA A 128 2.79 13.04 -6.26
C ALA A 128 3.41 12.89 -7.66
N MET A 129 3.92 11.70 -7.98
CA MET A 129 4.51 11.42 -9.29
C MET A 129 3.47 11.46 -10.42
N LEU A 130 2.24 11.01 -10.17
CA LEU A 130 1.17 11.11 -11.16
C LEU A 130 0.81 12.57 -11.43
N GLU A 131 0.63 13.38 -10.38
CA GLU A 131 0.32 14.81 -10.48
C GLU A 131 1.39 15.57 -11.27
N MET A 132 2.68 15.35 -10.98
CA MET A 132 3.78 15.96 -11.73
C MET A 132 3.79 15.51 -13.20
N THR A 133 3.50 14.24 -13.45
CA THR A 133 3.45 13.69 -14.81
C THR A 133 2.32 14.32 -15.61
N GLN A 134 1.13 14.46 -15.02
CA GLN A 134 -0.02 15.10 -15.66
C GLN A 134 0.22 16.61 -15.89
N ALA A 135 0.89 17.28 -14.96
CA ALA A 135 1.28 18.68 -15.09
C ALA A 135 2.43 18.89 -16.11
N GLY A 136 3.13 17.83 -16.51
CA GLY A 136 4.28 17.90 -17.41
C GLY A 136 5.48 18.66 -16.83
N ARG A 137 5.58 18.77 -15.50
CA ARG A 137 6.66 19.48 -14.80
C ARG A 137 6.88 18.94 -13.39
N GLU A 138 8.07 19.17 -12.87
CA GLU A 138 8.33 19.00 -11.45
C GLU A 138 7.54 20.03 -10.61
N MET A 139 7.18 19.62 -9.40
CA MET A 139 6.49 20.45 -8.41
C MET A 139 7.27 20.43 -7.10
N THR A 140 7.31 21.58 -6.42
CA THR A 140 7.89 21.69 -5.09
C THR A 140 6.97 21.07 -4.02
N GLU A 141 7.51 20.77 -2.84
CA GLU A 141 6.70 20.24 -1.72
C GLU A 141 5.55 21.17 -1.33
N ASP A 142 5.75 22.48 -1.43
CA ASP A 142 4.73 23.48 -1.12
C ASP A 142 3.59 23.49 -2.14
N GLU A 143 3.88 23.16 -3.40
CA GLU A 143 2.86 23.00 -4.43
C GLU A 143 2.11 21.67 -4.28
N LEU A 144 2.82 20.57 -3.99
CA LEU A 144 2.21 19.25 -3.86
C LEU A 144 1.28 19.15 -2.65
N LYS A 145 1.68 19.70 -1.50
CA LYS A 145 0.92 19.55 -0.23
C LYS A 145 -0.47 20.20 -0.25
N VAL A 146 -0.75 21.05 -1.24
CA VAL A 146 -2.04 21.73 -1.42
C VAL A 146 -2.87 21.10 -2.54
N LEU A 147 -2.38 20.04 -3.19
CA LEU A 147 -3.13 19.32 -4.23
C LEU A 147 -4.22 18.46 -3.59
N PRO A 148 -5.45 18.46 -4.13
CA PRO A 148 -6.55 17.65 -3.61
C PRO A 148 -6.21 16.16 -3.50
N ALA A 149 -5.51 15.58 -4.49
CA ALA A 149 -5.14 14.16 -4.47
C ALA A 149 -4.15 13.82 -3.34
N ILE A 150 -3.25 14.74 -2.99
CA ILE A 150 -2.31 14.58 -1.88
C ILE A 150 -3.03 14.71 -0.54
N GLU A 151 -3.93 15.67 -0.42
CA GLU A 151 -4.79 15.84 0.77
C GLU A 151 -5.67 14.60 1.00
N GLU A 152 -6.31 14.08 -0.04
CA GLU A 152 -7.15 12.87 0.03
C GLU A 152 -6.35 11.65 0.52
N GLU A 153 -5.17 11.40 -0.05
CA GLU A 153 -4.33 10.27 0.38
C GLU A 153 -3.84 10.45 1.82
N TRP A 154 -3.54 11.67 2.26
CA TRP A 154 -3.22 11.95 3.66
C TRP A 154 -4.40 11.72 4.59
N ASP A 155 -5.60 12.16 4.21
CA ASP A 155 -6.81 11.98 5.00
C ASP A 155 -7.14 10.51 5.21
N ILE A 156 -6.99 9.69 4.16
CA ILE A 156 -7.20 8.24 4.23
C ILE A 156 -6.17 7.57 5.14
N GLN A 157 -4.88 7.91 4.99
CA GLN A 157 -3.85 7.39 5.90
C GLN A 157 -4.13 7.81 7.35
N TRP A 158 -4.60 9.03 7.56
CA TRP A 158 -4.95 9.56 8.87
C TRP A 158 -6.21 8.88 9.47
N GLU A 159 -7.20 8.55 8.65
CA GLU A 159 -8.38 7.80 9.05
C GLU A 159 -8.02 6.38 9.50
N ILE A 160 -7.25 5.64 8.70
CA ILE A 160 -6.76 4.30 9.06
C ILE A 160 -5.96 4.36 10.36
N PHE A 161 -5.03 5.33 10.47
CA PHE A 161 -4.27 5.55 11.69
C PHE A 161 -5.17 5.79 12.91
N ARG A 162 -6.17 6.69 12.80
CA ARG A 162 -7.07 7.01 13.92
C ARG A 162 -7.87 5.80 14.39
N LEU A 163 -8.40 5.02 13.45
CA LEU A 163 -9.15 3.79 13.77
C LEU A 163 -8.27 2.82 14.56
N LEU A 164 -7.04 2.61 14.12
CA LEU A 164 -6.08 1.72 14.79
C LEU A 164 -5.65 2.28 16.15
N ALA A 165 -5.32 3.56 16.24
CA ALA A 165 -4.85 4.20 17.46
C ALA A 165 -5.90 4.21 18.59
N ASN A 166 -7.19 4.09 18.26
CA ASN A 166 -8.28 3.98 19.23
C ASN A 166 -8.49 2.55 19.75
N CYS A 167 -7.79 1.55 19.21
CA CYS A 167 -7.84 0.18 19.70
C CYS A 167 -6.84 -0.01 20.84
N GLU A 168 -7.32 -0.45 22.01
CA GLU A 168 -6.45 -0.85 23.14
C GLU A 168 -5.80 -2.22 22.92
N GLU A 169 -6.50 -3.11 22.20
CA GLU A 169 -6.04 -4.45 21.87
C GLU A 169 -6.38 -4.80 20.41
N ARG A 170 -5.87 -5.93 19.92
CA ARG A 170 -6.10 -6.38 18.55
C ARG A 170 -7.59 -6.67 18.31
N ASP A 171 -8.24 -5.80 17.57
CA ASP A 171 -9.64 -5.92 17.19
C ASP A 171 -9.79 -6.61 15.82
N ILE A 172 -10.21 -7.88 15.86
CA ILE A 172 -10.38 -8.72 14.66
C ILE A 172 -11.51 -8.21 13.77
N GLU A 173 -12.58 -7.68 14.34
CA GLU A 173 -13.74 -7.24 13.57
C GLU A 173 -13.43 -5.92 12.86
N LEU A 174 -12.70 -5.01 13.51
CA LEU A 174 -12.18 -3.80 12.86
C LEU A 174 -11.23 -4.13 11.71
N ILE A 175 -10.31 -5.08 11.88
CA ILE A 175 -9.37 -5.52 10.82
C ILE A 175 -10.14 -6.07 9.61
N LYS A 176 -11.15 -6.92 9.84
CA LYS A 176 -11.99 -7.45 8.77
C LYS A 176 -12.82 -6.36 8.10
N GLY A 177 -13.36 -5.43 8.87
CA GLY A 177 -14.11 -4.28 8.40
C GLY A 177 -13.27 -3.42 7.46
N LEU A 178 -12.10 -2.96 7.92
CA LEU A 178 -11.14 -2.21 7.08
C LEU A 178 -10.80 -2.94 5.78
N LYS A 179 -10.50 -4.25 5.86
CA LYS A 179 -10.23 -5.06 4.67
C LYS A 179 -11.42 -5.09 3.70
N ALA A 180 -12.64 -5.24 4.22
CA ALA A 180 -13.84 -5.29 3.41
C ALA A 180 -14.13 -3.93 2.74
N ASP A 181 -14.10 -2.85 3.52
CA ASP A 181 -14.38 -1.50 3.05
C ASP A 181 -13.41 -1.06 1.95
N LEU A 182 -12.11 -1.33 2.12
CA LEU A 182 -11.09 -1.00 1.12
C LEU A 182 -11.26 -1.81 -0.18
N ARG A 183 -11.67 -3.07 -0.07
CA ARG A 183 -11.93 -3.94 -1.22
C ARG A 183 -13.18 -3.53 -1.97
N GLU A 184 -14.25 -3.21 -1.24
CA GLU A 184 -15.52 -2.78 -1.80
C GLU A 184 -15.35 -1.42 -2.48
N ALA A 185 -14.59 -0.50 -1.90
CA ALA A 185 -14.24 0.75 -2.56
C ALA A 185 -13.52 0.48 -3.89
N GLY A 186 -12.54 -0.41 -3.92
CA GLY A 186 -11.86 -0.82 -5.16
C GLY A 186 -11.14 0.30 -5.90
N VAL A 187 -10.92 1.45 -5.24
CA VAL A 187 -10.26 2.64 -5.78
C VAL A 187 -8.85 2.77 -5.20
N SER A 188 -7.87 3.01 -6.07
CA SER A 188 -6.48 3.19 -5.65
C SER A 188 -6.16 4.57 -5.07
N ASN A 189 -4.98 4.69 -4.46
CA ASN A 189 -4.38 5.98 -4.12
C ASN A 189 -4.28 6.97 -5.29
N ILE A 190 -4.23 6.51 -6.54
CA ILE A 190 -4.24 7.35 -7.75
C ILE A 190 -5.56 7.31 -8.54
N GLY A 191 -6.67 6.93 -7.90
CA GLY A 191 -8.01 6.98 -8.51
C GLY A 191 -8.35 5.88 -9.52
N ILE A 192 -7.50 4.87 -9.73
CA ILE A 192 -7.82 3.68 -10.53
C ILE A 192 -8.93 2.88 -9.85
N ASN A 193 -10.04 2.63 -10.55
CA ASN A 193 -11.19 1.86 -10.07
C ASN A 193 -11.30 0.52 -10.83
N LEU A 194 -11.50 -0.59 -10.11
CA LEU A 194 -11.63 -1.94 -10.68
C LEU A 194 -13.01 -2.26 -11.29
N GLU A 195 -14.04 -1.47 -10.98
CA GLU A 195 -15.40 -1.63 -11.50
C GLU A 195 -15.67 -0.83 -12.78
N GLN A 196 -14.70 -0.01 -13.24
CA GLN A 196 -14.77 0.76 -14.49
C GLN A 196 -14.05 0.08 -15.65
#